data_AF-A0A6I6CKU2-F1
#
_entry.id   AF-A0A6I6CKU2-F1
#
_cell.length_a   1.000
_cell.length_b   1.000
_cell.length_c   1.000
_cell.angle_alpha   90.00
_cell.angle_beta   90.00
_cell.angle_gamma   90.00
#
_symmetry.space_group_name_H-M   'P 1'
#
loop_
_entity.id
_entity.type
_entity.pdbx_description
1 polymer ?
#
loop_
_entity_poly.entity_id
_entity_poly.type
_entity_poly.pdbx_seq_one_letter_code
_entity_poly.pdbx_strand_id
1 'polypeptide(L)'
;MPNRETVRALVSAFNVHNYARNTVKTNFTLQSRGKEDYIVVSFDKSMGTYQCRRYLDSIKRKIIREFYGIEKGNKAEILDTAKLIFDVNSFPFENYKDVESFPLKNYKGDWFVDKQGSIKFVTSVDDGVIFNLKSHLASSLAKDIREDMQISSTTVPFNKGKYLCCSKFDNKELSQQFKSKFLSRMRERYENVPKKPLKVKDNSVYIKDVFDDARFIDSVTRYKAWLVGMYLGVESSANYKVKLFKDMIIESIGQATRVTVAGFIRNFPLNEKTAKILIPVVLDNGEPRILASEEALKLSYAFNYAVFNNLYSKVQAELPICGDSGIYGIDFSNKEISHCVITKIIKNSVINKDHELSIDPELRFRALSRSPSTELSGMKLESPTCSQGGVKDSPRQGSEKEEGEEGLRLLNYVNSVRTSDRPLTDLSYATTSCGVPGISRDLSAGEGTLTEANIPDQKRSSSIPSLRAWDSSTFLNSEDSLKDTENICNEEPEKQQVRGCPETSKFKHIPSLT
;
A
#
# COMPACT_ATOMS: atom_id res chain seq x y z
N MET A 1 -8.00 15.69 23.53
CA MET A 1 -7.09 15.10 22.54
C MET A 1 -7.29 13.59 22.48
N PRO A 2 -7.33 12.98 21.28
CA PRO A 2 -7.37 11.52 21.12
C PRO A 2 -6.16 10.87 21.78
N ASN A 3 -6.30 9.61 22.20
CA ASN A 3 -5.17 8.88 22.73
C ASN A 3 -4.17 8.54 21.59
N ARG A 4 -2.94 8.19 21.98
CA ARG A 4 -1.85 7.85 21.05
C ARG A 4 -2.20 6.72 20.08
N GLU A 5 -3.03 5.77 20.51
CA GLU A 5 -3.47 4.65 19.67
C GLU A 5 -4.37 5.11 18.54
N THR A 6 -5.30 6.02 18.81
CA THR A 6 -6.17 6.65 17.80
C THR A 6 -5.33 7.42 16.79
N VAL A 7 -4.35 8.21 17.23
CA VAL A 7 -3.44 8.93 16.31
C VAL A 7 -2.64 7.96 15.45
N ARG A 8 -2.12 6.88 16.04
CA ARG A 8 -1.39 5.83 15.30
C ARG A 8 -2.27 5.17 14.24
N ALA A 9 -3.52 4.86 14.59
CA ALA A 9 -4.48 4.28 13.67
C ALA A 9 -4.83 5.25 12.52
N LEU A 10 -5.01 6.55 12.82
CA LEU A 10 -5.24 7.58 11.81
C LEU A 10 -4.06 7.75 10.84
N VAL A 11 -2.82 7.75 11.35
CA VAL A 11 -1.61 7.80 10.52
C VAL A 11 -1.53 6.58 9.60
N SER A 12 -1.80 5.38 10.13
CA SER A 12 -1.85 4.14 9.34
C SER A 12 -2.93 4.21 8.24
N ALA A 13 -4.14 4.66 8.61
CA ALA A 13 -5.25 4.84 7.68
C ALA A 13 -4.88 5.81 6.55
N PHE A 14 -4.27 6.95 6.89
CA PHE A 14 -3.83 7.94 5.91
C PHE A 14 -2.85 7.33 4.89
N ASN A 15 -1.84 6.61 5.37
CA ASN A 15 -0.85 5.96 4.52
C ASN A 15 -1.49 4.91 3.58
N VAL A 16 -2.26 3.97 4.14
CA VAL A 16 -2.84 2.86 3.39
C VAL A 16 -3.89 3.33 2.39
N HIS A 17 -4.77 4.27 2.77
CA HIS A 17 -5.79 4.78 1.86
C HIS A 17 -5.20 5.53 0.67
N ASN A 18 -4.20 6.38 0.89
CA ASN A 18 -3.54 7.09 -0.20
C ASN A 18 -2.75 6.13 -1.11
N TYR A 19 -2.14 5.08 -0.54
CA TYR A 19 -1.48 4.03 -1.33
C TYR A 19 -2.49 3.26 -2.18
N ALA A 20 -3.59 2.78 -1.58
CA ALA A 20 -4.61 1.96 -2.23
C ALA A 20 -5.30 2.68 -3.39
N ARG A 21 -5.54 3.99 -3.27
CA ARG A 21 -6.10 4.83 -4.34
C ARG A 21 -5.06 5.32 -5.36
N ASN A 22 -3.78 5.02 -5.13
CA ASN A 22 -2.69 5.57 -5.91
C ASN A 22 -2.68 7.11 -5.99
N THR A 23 -3.13 7.80 -4.93
CA THR A 23 -3.23 9.26 -4.88
C THR A 23 -1.88 9.91 -4.62
N VAL A 24 -1.22 9.48 -3.54
CA VAL A 24 0.10 9.96 -3.13
C VAL A 24 0.75 8.89 -2.26
N LYS A 25 2.03 8.59 -2.49
CA LYS A 25 2.77 7.67 -1.63
C LYS A 25 3.18 8.39 -0.36
N THR A 26 2.91 7.79 0.80
CA THR A 26 3.15 8.40 2.12
C THR A 26 3.67 7.33 3.08
N ASN A 27 4.62 7.68 3.94
CA ASN A 27 5.30 6.79 4.88
C ASN A 27 5.27 7.33 6.31
N PHE A 28 4.20 8.04 6.68
CA PHE A 28 4.14 8.75 7.95
C PHE A 28 4.26 7.78 9.12
N THR A 29 5.08 8.13 10.11
CA THR A 29 5.26 7.33 11.33
C THR A 29 4.99 8.17 12.57
N LEU A 30 4.33 7.59 13.57
CA LEU A 30 4.13 8.24 14.86
C LEU A 30 5.30 7.90 15.80
N GLN A 31 6.02 8.90 16.26
CA GLN A 31 7.10 8.77 17.24
C GLN A 31 6.81 9.64 18.46
N SER A 32 7.37 9.29 19.62
CA SER A 32 7.21 10.08 20.84
C SER A 32 8.57 10.60 21.28
N ARG A 33 8.64 11.88 21.64
CA ARG A 33 9.81 12.48 22.30
C ARG A 33 9.32 13.08 23.62
N GLY A 34 9.67 12.43 24.73
CA GLY A 34 9.12 12.78 26.04
C GLY A 34 7.61 12.52 26.10
N LYS A 35 6.83 13.56 26.41
CA LYS A 35 5.36 13.50 26.53
C LYS A 35 4.63 13.86 25.23
N GLU A 36 5.35 14.28 24.20
CA GLU A 36 4.76 14.74 22.95
C GLU A 36 4.90 13.68 21.85
N ASP A 37 3.83 13.55 21.07
CA ASP A 37 3.79 12.71 19.88
C ASP A 37 4.01 13.56 18.62
N TYR A 38 4.78 13.01 17.69
CA TYR A 38 5.17 13.66 16.44
C TYR A 38 4.96 12.72 15.26
N ILE A 39 4.52 13.29 14.14
CA ILE A 39 4.54 12.60 12.86
C ILE A 39 5.91 12.84 12.21
N VAL A 40 6.52 11.76 11.75
CA VAL A 40 7.81 11.78 11.05
C VAL A 40 7.62 11.27 9.62
N VAL A 41 8.12 12.03 8.66
CA VAL A 41 8.23 11.67 7.24
C VAL A 41 9.71 11.41 6.95
N SER A 42 10.02 10.26 6.35
CA SER A 42 11.41 9.88 6.04
C SER A 42 11.66 9.93 4.53
N PHE A 43 12.76 10.56 4.13
CA PHE A 43 13.16 10.71 2.74
C PHE A 43 14.41 9.88 2.46
N ASP A 44 14.52 9.42 1.23
CA ASP A 44 15.71 8.74 0.75
C ASP A 44 16.91 9.70 0.78
N LYS A 45 18.11 9.17 1.08
CA LYS A 45 19.36 9.94 1.16
C LYS A 45 19.73 10.67 -0.14
N SER A 46 19.21 10.22 -1.28
CA SER A 46 19.41 10.90 -2.57
C SER A 46 18.58 12.18 -2.72
N MET A 47 17.60 12.42 -1.83
CA MET A 47 16.77 13.62 -1.90
C MET A 47 17.41 14.79 -1.16
N GLY A 48 17.55 15.92 -1.85
CA GLY A 48 17.88 17.20 -1.23
C GLY A 48 16.67 17.87 -0.58
N THR A 49 16.91 18.80 0.35
CA THR A 49 15.85 19.54 1.08
C THR A 49 14.78 20.16 0.18
N TYR A 50 15.17 20.68 -0.99
CA TYR A 50 14.24 21.24 -1.97
C TYR A 50 13.26 20.18 -2.52
N GLN A 51 13.75 18.99 -2.87
CA GLN A 51 12.92 17.89 -3.35
C GLN A 51 11.97 17.41 -2.25
N CYS A 52 12.46 17.28 -1.01
CA CYS A 52 11.62 16.89 0.13
C CYS A 52 10.47 17.89 0.38
N ARG A 53 10.75 19.20 0.30
CA ARG A 53 9.72 20.26 0.41
C ARG A 53 8.71 20.19 -0.73
N ARG A 54 9.17 20.06 -1.98
CA ARG A 54 8.28 19.88 -3.14
C ARG A 54 7.36 18.67 -2.99
N TYR A 55 7.87 17.56 -2.43
CA TYR A 55 7.04 16.39 -2.15
C TYR A 55 5.93 16.73 -1.15
N LEU A 56 6.27 17.34 0.00
CA LEU A 56 5.30 17.69 1.04
C LEU A 56 4.24 18.68 0.52
N ASP A 57 4.64 19.69 -0.26
CA ASP A 57 3.72 20.62 -0.93
C ASP A 57 2.75 19.90 -1.88
N SER A 58 3.22 18.81 -2.50
CA SER A 58 2.44 18.06 -3.48
C SER A 58 1.30 17.25 -2.86
N ILE A 59 1.38 16.88 -1.58
CA ILE A 59 0.41 15.99 -0.90
C ILE A 59 -1.00 16.57 -0.98
N LYS A 60 -1.17 17.82 -0.52
CA LYS A 60 -2.45 18.54 -0.59
C LYS A 60 -2.99 18.58 -2.01
N ARG A 61 -2.15 18.98 -2.96
CA ARG A 61 -2.52 19.12 -4.37
C ARG A 61 -3.02 17.79 -4.96
N LYS A 62 -2.29 16.69 -4.73
CA LYS A 62 -2.65 15.37 -5.24
C LYS A 62 -3.97 14.86 -4.64
N ILE A 63 -4.15 15.01 -3.32
CA ILE A 63 -5.37 14.57 -2.64
C ILE A 63 -6.60 15.36 -3.08
N ILE A 64 -6.48 16.69 -3.17
CA ILE A 64 -7.61 17.54 -3.57
C ILE A 64 -8.05 17.23 -5.00
N ARG A 65 -7.09 17.05 -5.93
CA ARG A 65 -7.40 16.69 -7.32
C ARG A 65 -8.13 15.35 -7.41
N GLU A 66 -7.64 14.33 -6.72
CA GLU A 66 -8.23 12.99 -6.75
C GLU A 66 -9.66 12.97 -6.16
N PHE A 67 -9.84 13.62 -5.01
CA PHE A 67 -11.09 13.47 -4.25
C PHE A 67 -12.20 14.37 -4.79
N TYR A 68 -11.83 15.46 -5.48
CA TYR A 68 -12.74 16.53 -5.90
C TYR A 68 -12.70 16.86 -7.40
N GLY A 69 -11.88 16.16 -8.19
CA GLY A 69 -11.90 16.24 -9.66
C GLY A 69 -11.40 17.56 -10.23
N ILE A 70 -10.49 18.23 -9.53
CA ILE A 70 -9.95 19.53 -9.96
C ILE A 70 -8.82 19.33 -10.98
N GLU A 71 -8.85 20.12 -12.06
CA GLU A 71 -7.91 20.03 -13.18
C GLU A 71 -6.45 20.33 -12.80
N LYS A 72 -5.53 19.76 -13.58
CA LYS A 72 -4.07 19.95 -13.43
C LYS A 72 -3.70 21.37 -13.84
N GLY A 73 -3.67 22.31 -12.89
CA GLY A 73 -3.19 23.68 -13.13
C GLY A 73 -3.92 24.73 -12.32
N ASN A 74 -5.14 24.45 -11.85
CA ASN A 74 -5.94 25.41 -11.11
C ASN A 74 -5.52 25.52 -9.62
N LYS A 75 -4.34 26.10 -9.37
CA LYS A 75 -3.79 26.24 -8.01
C LYS A 75 -4.73 26.99 -7.05
N ALA A 76 -5.44 28.01 -7.55
CA ALA A 76 -6.39 28.79 -6.75
C ALA A 76 -7.57 27.93 -6.29
N GLU A 77 -8.21 27.20 -7.21
CA GLU A 77 -9.33 26.30 -6.90
C GLU A 77 -8.91 25.17 -5.96
N ILE A 78 -7.71 24.62 -6.11
CA ILE A 78 -7.16 23.59 -5.20
C ILE A 78 -7.06 24.15 -3.78
N LEU A 79 -6.53 25.36 -3.63
CA LEU A 79 -6.39 25.99 -2.32
C LEU A 79 -7.76 26.31 -1.71
N ASP A 80 -8.67 26.87 -2.50
CA ASP A 80 -10.00 27.24 -2.00
C ASP A 80 -10.83 26.01 -1.62
N THR A 81 -10.77 24.95 -2.42
CA THR A 81 -11.38 23.67 -2.06
C THR A 81 -10.75 23.09 -0.80
N ALA A 82 -9.42 23.11 -0.68
CA ALA A 82 -8.75 22.65 0.54
C ALA A 82 -9.21 23.44 1.78
N LYS A 83 -9.34 24.76 1.69
CA LYS A 83 -9.84 25.61 2.79
C LYS A 83 -11.26 25.26 3.21
N LEU A 84 -12.10 24.74 2.30
CA LEU A 84 -13.45 24.30 2.67
C LEU A 84 -13.45 23.04 3.54
N ILE A 85 -12.47 22.15 3.34
CA ILE A 85 -12.48 20.80 3.91
C ILE A 85 -11.51 20.66 5.08
N PHE A 86 -10.27 21.10 4.89
CA PHE A 86 -9.15 20.84 5.78
C PHE A 86 -8.77 22.08 6.60
N ASP A 87 -8.06 21.88 7.69
CA ASP A 87 -7.28 22.93 8.32
C ASP A 87 -5.99 23.13 7.51
N VAL A 88 -6.01 24.16 6.65
CA VAL A 88 -4.88 24.50 5.77
C VAL A 88 -3.74 25.19 6.51
N ASN A 89 -3.78 25.32 7.84
CA ASN A 89 -2.66 25.81 8.63
C ASN A 89 -1.97 24.68 9.42
N SER A 90 -2.34 23.43 9.12
CA SER A 90 -1.91 22.24 9.86
C SER A 90 -1.55 21.12 8.89
N PHE A 91 -0.55 20.31 9.26
CA PHE A 91 -0.12 19.16 8.46
C PHE A 91 -1.26 18.13 8.27
N PRO A 92 -1.32 17.37 7.15
CA PRO A 92 -0.48 17.41 5.95
C PRO A 92 -0.99 18.40 4.88
N PHE A 93 -1.95 19.26 5.20
CA PHE A 93 -2.56 20.20 4.25
C PHE A 93 -2.15 21.65 4.47
N GLU A 94 -1.10 21.88 5.25
CA GLU A 94 -0.58 23.21 5.55
C GLU A 94 -0.32 23.98 4.25
N ASN A 95 -0.67 25.27 4.28
CA ASN A 95 -0.53 26.17 3.17
C ASN A 95 0.78 26.94 3.30
N TYR A 96 1.76 26.47 2.55
CA TYR A 96 3.03 27.13 2.41
C TYR A 96 2.83 28.35 1.49
N LYS A 97 2.78 29.54 2.10
CA LYS A 97 2.83 30.79 1.34
C LYS A 97 4.22 30.90 0.69
N ASP A 98 4.21 31.19 -0.61
CA ASP A 98 5.34 31.62 -1.44
C ASP A 98 6.41 30.56 -1.75
N VAL A 99 6.29 29.95 -2.93
CA VAL A 99 7.37 29.20 -3.60
C VAL A 99 8.36 30.15 -4.29
N GLU A 100 8.00 31.42 -4.43
CA GLU A 100 8.76 32.41 -5.21
C GLU A 100 9.75 33.24 -4.38
N SER A 101 9.68 33.20 -3.05
CA SER A 101 10.64 33.89 -2.19
C SER A 101 11.56 32.88 -1.48
N PHE A 102 12.80 32.81 -1.94
CA PHE A 102 13.87 32.17 -1.18
C PHE A 102 14.24 33.09 0.01
N PRO A 103 14.29 32.58 1.25
CA PRO A 103 14.06 31.20 1.67
C PRO A 103 12.59 30.89 1.98
N LEU A 104 12.11 29.76 1.44
CA LEU A 104 10.88 29.06 1.84
C LEU A 104 10.93 28.74 3.35
N LYS A 105 10.30 29.56 4.19
CA LYS A 105 10.54 29.59 5.65
C LYS A 105 9.48 28.92 6.53
N ASN A 106 8.40 28.36 5.99
CA ASN A 106 7.16 28.21 6.78
C ASN A 106 6.57 26.80 6.83
N TYR A 107 7.37 25.79 7.17
CA TYR A 107 6.78 24.57 7.73
C TYR A 107 6.74 24.73 9.25
N LYS A 108 5.60 24.46 9.90
CA LYS A 108 5.56 24.35 11.38
C LYS A 108 6.40 23.20 11.95
N GLY A 109 6.92 22.33 11.09
CA GLY A 109 7.75 21.20 11.46
C GLY A 109 9.25 21.41 11.30
N ASP A 110 10.01 20.57 11.97
CA ASP A 110 11.46 20.58 11.99
C ASP A 110 12.06 19.64 10.94
N TRP A 111 13.21 20.05 10.40
CA TRP A 111 14.01 19.24 9.48
C TRP A 111 15.25 18.74 10.22
N PHE A 112 15.54 17.44 10.10
CA PHE A 112 16.77 16.88 10.64
C PHE A 112 17.35 15.86 9.66
N VAL A 113 18.68 15.78 9.66
CA VAL A 113 19.42 14.75 8.96
C VAL A 113 19.78 13.69 10.00
N ASP A 114 19.43 12.44 9.75
CA ASP A 114 19.85 11.37 10.65
C ASP A 114 21.32 10.97 10.44
N LYS A 115 21.79 10.01 11.23
CA LYS A 115 23.20 9.59 11.20
C LYS A 115 23.62 8.95 9.87
N GLN A 116 22.64 8.56 9.05
CA GLN A 116 22.84 7.92 7.75
C GLN A 116 22.82 8.95 6.61
N GLY A 117 22.58 10.23 6.91
CA GLY A 117 22.44 11.28 5.90
C GLY A 117 21.03 11.42 5.33
N SER A 118 20.07 10.61 5.80
CA SER A 118 18.69 10.67 5.33
C SER A 118 17.94 11.85 5.97
N ILE A 119 17.28 12.65 5.14
CA ILE A 119 16.49 13.80 5.59
C ILE A 119 15.18 13.29 6.18
N LYS A 120 14.76 13.89 7.29
CA LYS A 120 13.48 13.63 7.93
C LYS A 120 12.78 14.94 8.28
N PHE A 121 11.47 14.94 8.09
CA PHE A 121 10.58 16.01 8.51
C PHE A 121 9.77 15.58 9.73
N VAL A 122 9.70 16.41 10.77
CA VAL A 122 8.95 16.16 12.01
C VAL A 122 7.91 17.24 12.21
N THR A 123 6.69 16.85 12.56
CA THR A 123 5.65 17.81 12.97
C THR A 123 4.94 17.33 14.22
N SER A 124 4.60 18.25 15.12
CA SER A 124 3.85 17.94 16.34
C SER A 124 2.41 17.52 16.02
N VAL A 125 1.85 16.61 16.81
CA VAL A 125 0.44 16.24 16.68
C VAL A 125 -0.43 17.22 17.48
N ASP A 126 -0.98 18.20 16.79
CA ASP A 126 -1.99 19.12 17.34
C ASP A 126 -3.42 18.76 16.87
N ASP A 127 -4.42 19.49 17.37
CA ASP A 127 -5.83 19.27 17.03
C ASP A 127 -6.12 19.47 15.53
N GLY A 128 -5.37 20.35 14.85
CA GLY A 128 -5.48 20.60 13.42
C GLY A 128 -4.98 19.41 12.58
N VAL A 129 -3.85 18.82 12.99
CA VAL A 129 -3.31 17.58 12.40
C VAL A 129 -4.31 16.43 12.57
N ILE A 130 -4.85 16.25 13.77
CA ILE A 130 -5.86 15.22 14.04
C ILE A 130 -7.10 15.43 13.16
N PHE A 131 -7.63 16.65 13.12
CA PHE A 131 -8.78 17.00 12.29
C PHE A 131 -8.53 16.66 10.81
N ASN A 132 -7.35 16.99 10.30
CA ASN A 132 -6.97 16.72 8.92
C ASN A 132 -6.91 15.22 8.59
N LEU A 133 -6.32 14.40 9.47
CA LEU A 133 -6.28 12.95 9.28
C LEU A 133 -7.68 12.33 9.30
N LYS A 134 -8.53 12.74 10.24
CA LYS A 134 -9.93 12.29 10.31
C LYS A 134 -10.74 12.73 9.08
N SER A 135 -10.56 13.98 8.62
CA SER A 135 -11.26 14.53 7.46
C SER A 135 -10.85 13.85 6.17
N HIS A 136 -9.57 13.47 6.04
CA HIS A 136 -9.09 12.65 4.92
C HIS A 136 -9.77 11.28 4.92
N LEU A 137 -9.80 10.59 6.06
CA LEU A 137 -10.45 9.28 6.20
C LEU A 137 -11.95 9.36 5.86
N ALA A 138 -12.66 10.35 6.41
CA ALA A 138 -14.07 10.61 6.10
C ALA A 138 -14.30 10.83 4.61
N SER A 139 -13.45 11.66 3.98
CA SER A 139 -13.56 11.98 2.56
C SER A 139 -13.24 10.78 1.67
N SER A 140 -12.30 9.92 2.09
CA SER A 140 -11.95 8.70 1.37
C SER A 140 -13.10 7.70 1.37
N LEU A 141 -13.73 7.49 2.54
CA LEU A 141 -14.91 6.63 2.66
C LEU A 141 -16.08 7.18 1.84
N ALA A 142 -16.30 8.49 1.85
CA ALA A 142 -17.34 9.12 1.04
C ALA A 142 -17.08 8.94 -0.46
N LYS A 143 -15.83 9.09 -0.91
CA LYS A 143 -15.44 8.92 -2.32
C LYS A 143 -15.72 7.50 -2.81
N ASP A 144 -15.39 6.47 -2.02
CA ASP A 144 -15.71 5.06 -2.35
C ASP A 144 -17.20 4.86 -2.66
N ILE A 145 -18.10 5.51 -1.90
CA ILE A 145 -19.53 5.41 -2.15
C ILE A 145 -19.91 6.11 -3.45
N ARG A 146 -19.37 7.30 -3.68
CA ARG A 146 -19.70 8.12 -4.86
C ARG A 146 -19.27 7.45 -6.16
N GLU A 147 -18.07 6.88 -6.21
CA GLU A 147 -17.58 6.13 -7.38
C GLU A 147 -18.47 4.92 -7.68
N ASP A 148 -18.84 4.15 -6.67
CA ASP A 148 -19.68 2.97 -6.85
C ASP A 148 -21.14 3.29 -7.18
N MET A 149 -21.56 4.53 -6.91
CA MET A 149 -22.83 5.08 -7.37
C MET A 149 -22.71 5.76 -8.73
N GLN A 150 -21.48 6.03 -9.21
CA GLN A 150 -21.20 6.85 -10.38
C GLN A 150 -21.85 8.24 -10.30
N ILE A 151 -21.84 8.86 -9.12
CA ILE A 151 -22.40 10.20 -8.90
C ILE A 151 -21.33 11.20 -8.49
N SER A 152 -21.56 12.46 -8.87
CA SER A 152 -20.80 13.59 -8.34
C SER A 152 -21.49 14.20 -7.12
N SER A 153 -20.74 15.04 -6.40
CA SER A 153 -21.28 15.87 -5.34
C SER A 153 -20.45 17.15 -5.25
N THR A 154 -21.08 18.27 -4.92
CA THR A 154 -20.36 19.53 -4.70
C THR A 154 -19.87 19.61 -3.26
N THR A 155 -18.62 20.06 -3.09
CA THR A 155 -18.09 20.44 -1.77
C THR A 155 -18.65 21.81 -1.37
N VAL A 156 -19.15 21.90 -0.15
CA VAL A 156 -19.69 23.16 0.41
C VAL A 156 -19.09 23.42 1.79
N PRO A 157 -19.03 24.69 2.24
CA PRO A 157 -18.60 25.00 3.60
C PRO A 157 -19.41 24.25 4.65
N PHE A 158 -18.75 23.75 5.68
CA PHE A 158 -19.39 23.08 6.81
C PHE A 158 -18.75 23.45 8.15
N ASN A 159 -19.45 23.19 9.24
CA ASN A 159 -18.92 23.41 10.58
C ASN A 159 -17.89 22.31 10.92
N LYS A 160 -16.60 22.65 10.77
CA LYS A 160 -15.46 21.76 11.04
C LYS A 160 -15.34 21.30 12.50
N GLY A 161 -15.94 22.03 13.44
CA GLY A 161 -16.01 21.59 14.85
C GLY A 161 -17.05 20.50 15.12
N LYS A 162 -17.90 20.16 14.13
CA LYS A 162 -18.95 19.13 14.25
C LYS A 162 -18.87 18.05 13.19
N TYR A 163 -18.33 18.38 12.03
CA TYR A 163 -18.31 17.52 10.86
C TYR A 163 -16.90 17.49 10.26
N LEU A 164 -16.60 16.40 9.57
CA LEU A 164 -15.32 16.13 8.94
C LEU A 164 -15.39 16.24 7.41
N CYS A 165 -16.59 16.07 6.85
CA CYS A 165 -16.82 16.13 5.42
C CYS A 165 -18.30 16.45 5.16
N CYS A 166 -18.57 17.13 4.04
CA CYS A 166 -19.91 17.37 3.53
C CYS A 166 -19.96 17.07 2.03
N SER A 167 -21.00 16.38 1.59
CA SER A 167 -21.32 16.16 0.18
C SER A 167 -22.71 16.70 -0.10
N LYS A 168 -22.81 17.69 -0.99
CA LYS A 168 -24.08 18.23 -1.48
C LYS A 168 -24.43 17.55 -2.81
N PHE A 169 -25.61 16.96 -2.86
CA PHE A 169 -26.15 16.28 -4.03
C PHE A 169 -27.23 17.12 -4.70
N ASP A 170 -27.51 16.84 -5.97
CA ASP A 170 -28.47 17.60 -6.77
C ASP A 170 -29.89 17.50 -6.22
N ASN A 171 -30.27 16.32 -5.70
CA ASN A 171 -31.60 16.05 -5.19
C ASN A 171 -31.58 15.21 -3.89
N LYS A 172 -32.75 15.14 -3.23
CA LYS A 172 -32.93 14.36 -2.00
C LYS A 172 -32.78 12.86 -2.22
N GLU A 173 -33.11 12.37 -3.41
CA GLU A 173 -33.06 10.95 -3.72
C GLU A 173 -31.60 10.44 -3.68
N LEU A 174 -30.71 11.12 -4.40
CA LEU A 174 -29.27 10.81 -4.40
C LEU A 174 -28.67 10.90 -3.00
N SER A 175 -29.06 11.89 -2.21
CA SER A 175 -28.56 12.04 -0.83
C SER A 175 -29.02 10.89 0.07
N GLN A 176 -30.26 10.38 -0.09
CA GLN A 176 -30.73 9.20 0.64
C GLN A 176 -30.07 7.91 0.14
N GLN A 177 -29.88 7.75 -1.17
CA GLN A 177 -29.18 6.59 -1.73
C GLN A 177 -27.74 6.53 -1.22
N PHE A 178 -27.01 7.66 -1.23
CA PHE A 178 -25.67 7.76 -0.66
C PHE A 178 -25.65 7.38 0.82
N LYS A 179 -26.55 7.96 1.62
CA LYS A 179 -26.68 7.65 3.06
C LYS A 179 -26.91 6.16 3.28
N SER A 180 -27.82 5.55 2.53
CA SER A 180 -28.14 4.12 2.66
C SER A 180 -26.92 3.25 2.37
N LYS A 181 -26.26 3.48 1.22
CA LYS A 181 -25.06 2.73 0.82
C LYS A 181 -23.89 2.93 1.78
N PHE A 182 -23.66 4.16 2.24
CA PHE A 182 -22.61 4.47 3.22
C PHE A 182 -22.82 3.68 4.52
N LEU A 183 -24.04 3.71 5.08
CA LEU A 183 -24.36 3.01 6.32
C LEU A 183 -24.34 1.49 6.16
N SER A 184 -24.79 0.96 5.00
CA SER A 184 -24.71 -0.48 4.71
C SER A 184 -23.26 -0.96 4.73
N ARG A 185 -22.39 -0.28 3.99
CA ARG A 185 -20.97 -0.65 3.92
C ARG A 185 -20.25 -0.57 5.24
N MET A 186 -20.54 0.47 6.02
CA MET A 186 -19.94 0.60 7.34
C MET A 186 -20.26 -0.64 8.19
N ARG A 187 -21.53 -1.08 8.20
CA ARG A 187 -21.99 -2.25 8.96
C ARG A 187 -21.48 -3.58 8.41
N GLU A 188 -21.36 -3.72 7.09
CA GLU A 188 -20.97 -4.98 6.45
C GLU A 188 -19.46 -5.21 6.47
N ARG A 189 -18.65 -4.15 6.45
CA ARG A 189 -17.20 -4.25 6.21
C ARG A 189 -16.35 -4.02 7.46
N TYR A 190 -16.84 -3.26 8.43
CA TYR A 190 -16.04 -2.74 9.54
C TYR A 190 -16.59 -3.17 10.90
N GLU A 191 -15.70 -3.16 11.89
CA GLU A 191 -16.01 -3.48 13.28
C GLU A 191 -16.11 -2.19 14.11
N ASN A 192 -16.80 -2.22 15.25
CA ASN A 192 -16.93 -1.05 16.15
C ASN A 192 -17.55 0.18 15.47
N VAL A 193 -18.49 -0.04 14.56
CA VAL A 193 -19.11 1.02 13.75
C VAL A 193 -19.85 2.04 14.64
N PRO A 194 -19.62 3.35 14.45
CA PRO A 194 -20.33 4.39 15.19
C PRO A 194 -21.84 4.35 14.92
N LYS A 195 -22.67 4.57 15.94
CA LYS A 195 -24.14 4.42 15.85
C LYS A 195 -24.83 5.44 14.93
N LYS A 196 -24.30 6.67 14.81
CA LYS A 196 -24.92 7.77 14.05
C LYS A 196 -23.88 8.64 13.31
N PRO A 197 -23.10 8.06 12.36
CA PRO A 197 -21.96 8.73 11.73
C PRO A 197 -22.38 9.87 10.80
N LEU A 198 -23.64 9.88 10.35
CA LEU A 198 -24.14 10.85 9.39
C LEU A 198 -25.18 11.81 9.98
N LYS A 199 -25.26 13.00 9.41
CA LYS A 199 -26.41 13.91 9.51
C LYS A 199 -26.82 14.29 8.09
N VAL A 200 -28.12 14.25 7.80
CA VAL A 200 -28.67 14.74 6.52
C VAL A 200 -29.45 16.02 6.80
N LYS A 201 -29.24 17.03 5.95
CA LYS A 201 -30.00 18.27 5.90
C LYS A 201 -30.20 18.62 4.43
N ASP A 202 -31.45 18.73 4.00
CA ASP A 202 -31.83 18.93 2.60
C ASP A 202 -31.18 17.87 1.71
N ASN A 203 -30.42 18.29 0.69
CA ASN A 203 -29.70 17.39 -0.22
C ASN A 203 -28.23 17.21 0.20
N SER A 204 -27.86 17.62 1.41
CA SER A 204 -26.48 17.54 1.93
C SER A 204 -26.34 16.45 2.97
N VAL A 205 -25.30 15.63 2.82
CA VAL A 205 -24.91 14.58 3.77
C VAL A 205 -23.60 14.99 4.44
N TYR A 206 -23.64 15.07 5.77
CA TYR A 206 -22.51 15.44 6.61
C TYR A 206 -22.00 14.20 7.34
N ILE A 207 -20.69 13.97 7.28
CA ILE A 207 -20.01 12.97 8.11
C ILE A 207 -19.57 13.67 9.39
N LYS A 208 -20.05 13.19 10.53
CA LYS A 208 -19.71 13.73 11.86
C LYS A 208 -18.29 13.36 12.27
N ASP A 209 -17.75 14.09 13.23
CA ASP A 209 -16.54 13.66 13.91
C ASP A 209 -16.81 12.44 14.81
N VAL A 210 -16.53 11.25 14.27
CA VAL A 210 -16.79 9.95 14.93
C VAL A 210 -15.61 8.99 14.88
N PHE A 211 -14.45 9.45 14.38
CA PHE A 211 -13.25 8.63 14.23
C PHE A 211 -12.35 8.77 15.47
N ASP A 212 -12.91 8.47 16.64
CA ASP A 212 -12.19 8.52 17.93
C ASP A 212 -11.80 7.12 18.45
N ASP A 213 -12.54 6.07 18.05
CA ASP A 213 -12.22 4.68 18.41
C ASP A 213 -11.13 4.13 17.47
N ALA A 214 -9.94 3.91 18.03
CA ALA A 214 -8.80 3.33 17.32
C ALA A 214 -9.15 1.99 16.66
N ARG A 215 -9.97 1.15 17.29
CA ARG A 215 -10.35 -0.17 16.76
C ARG A 215 -11.25 -0.06 15.54
N PHE A 216 -12.12 0.96 15.50
CA PHE A 216 -12.91 1.23 14.31
C PHE A 216 -12.00 1.68 13.15
N ILE A 217 -11.11 2.64 13.38
CA ILE A 217 -10.17 3.13 12.37
C ILE A 217 -9.26 1.99 11.86
N ASP A 218 -8.78 1.15 12.77
CA ASP A 218 -7.97 -0.03 12.45
C ASP A 218 -8.76 -1.02 11.56
N SER A 219 -10.03 -1.29 11.89
CA SER A 219 -10.87 -2.18 11.06
C SER A 219 -11.07 -1.65 9.63
N VAL A 220 -11.21 -0.33 9.46
CA VAL A 220 -11.29 0.32 8.14
C VAL A 220 -9.98 0.17 7.38
N THR A 221 -8.85 0.45 8.06
CA THR A 221 -7.50 0.34 7.49
C THR A 221 -7.18 -1.09 7.08
N ARG A 222 -7.51 -2.06 7.93
CA ARG A 222 -7.36 -3.49 7.70
C ARG A 222 -8.14 -3.95 6.47
N TYR A 223 -9.38 -3.50 6.30
CA TYR A 223 -10.15 -3.81 5.09
C TYR A 223 -9.47 -3.26 3.83
N LYS A 224 -8.95 -2.03 3.85
CA LYS A 224 -8.24 -1.46 2.70
C LYS A 224 -6.91 -2.17 2.42
N ALA A 225 -6.13 -2.46 3.45
CA ALA A 225 -4.89 -3.22 3.32
C ALA A 225 -5.14 -4.64 2.79
N TRP A 226 -6.23 -5.29 3.22
CA TRP A 226 -6.67 -6.56 2.66
C TRP A 226 -6.91 -6.50 1.15
N LEU A 227 -7.63 -5.49 0.66
CA LEU A 227 -7.82 -5.33 -0.79
C LEU A 227 -6.50 -5.13 -1.55
N VAL A 228 -5.58 -4.33 -1.00
CA VAL A 228 -4.24 -4.15 -1.56
C VAL A 228 -3.47 -5.47 -1.57
N GLY A 229 -3.49 -6.22 -0.47
CA GLY A 229 -2.83 -7.53 -0.36
C GLY A 229 -3.37 -8.53 -1.36
N MET A 230 -4.70 -8.59 -1.53
CA MET A 230 -5.34 -9.43 -2.53
C MET A 230 -4.89 -9.13 -3.95
N TYR A 231 -4.68 -7.85 -4.26
CA TYR A 231 -4.19 -7.43 -5.56
C TYR A 231 -2.73 -7.83 -5.84
N LEU A 232 -1.94 -8.16 -4.82
CA LEU A 232 -0.57 -8.66 -5.02
C LEU A 232 -0.53 -10.07 -5.65
N GLY A 233 -1.66 -10.77 -5.74
CA GLY A 233 -1.80 -12.00 -6.52
C GLY A 233 -1.72 -11.80 -8.04
N VAL A 234 -1.76 -10.56 -8.54
CA VAL A 234 -1.53 -10.25 -9.96
C VAL A 234 -0.06 -10.52 -10.34
N GLU A 235 0.19 -10.88 -11.59
CA GLU A 235 1.55 -11.08 -12.10
C GLU A 235 2.34 -9.77 -12.10
N SER A 236 3.64 -9.87 -11.78
CA SER A 236 4.54 -8.71 -11.79
C SER A 236 4.72 -8.14 -13.21
N SER A 237 4.65 -8.99 -14.23
CA SER A 237 4.63 -8.66 -15.67
C SER A 237 3.44 -7.79 -16.06
N ALA A 238 2.26 -8.15 -15.53
CA ALA A 238 1.01 -7.50 -15.86
C ALA A 238 0.84 -6.13 -15.19
N ASN A 239 1.53 -5.87 -14.07
CA ASN A 239 1.42 -4.61 -13.36
C ASN A 239 2.72 -4.21 -12.64
N TYR A 240 3.38 -3.17 -13.15
CA TYR A 240 4.61 -2.62 -12.60
C TYR A 240 4.48 -2.15 -11.14
N LYS A 241 3.32 -1.61 -10.71
CA LYS A 241 3.12 -1.19 -9.32
C LYS A 241 3.02 -2.39 -8.37
N VAL A 242 2.44 -3.49 -8.84
CA VAL A 242 2.42 -4.76 -8.08
C VAL A 242 3.84 -5.30 -7.95
N LYS A 243 4.63 -5.25 -9.04
CA LYS A 243 6.05 -5.60 -9.01
C LYS A 243 6.81 -4.77 -7.97
N LEU A 244 6.71 -3.44 -8.02
CA LEU A 244 7.38 -2.54 -7.08
C LEU A 244 7.06 -2.86 -5.61
N PHE A 245 5.80 -3.15 -5.29
CA PHE A 245 5.44 -3.47 -3.91
C PHE A 245 5.98 -4.85 -3.47
N LYS A 246 6.00 -5.85 -4.37
CA LYS A 246 6.64 -7.14 -4.09
C LYS A 246 8.15 -6.97 -3.90
N ASP A 247 8.79 -6.14 -4.70
CA ASP A 247 10.22 -5.83 -4.59
C ASP A 247 10.51 -5.19 -3.21
N MET A 248 9.67 -4.28 -2.72
CA MET A 248 9.79 -3.75 -1.35
C MET A 248 9.60 -4.81 -0.26
N ILE A 249 8.73 -5.82 -0.46
CA ILE A 249 8.62 -6.95 0.47
C ILE A 249 9.92 -7.76 0.47
N ILE A 250 10.48 -8.05 -0.70
CA ILE A 250 11.76 -8.76 -0.86
C ILE A 250 12.90 -8.01 -0.15
N GLU A 251 13.02 -6.71 -0.41
CA GLU A 251 14.03 -5.85 0.23
C GLU A 251 13.88 -5.85 1.75
N SER A 252 12.64 -5.72 2.25
CA SER A 252 12.34 -5.77 3.68
C SER A 252 12.72 -7.11 4.33
N ILE A 253 12.48 -8.23 3.64
CA ILE A 253 12.87 -9.59 4.09
C ILE A 253 14.39 -9.70 4.17
N GLY A 254 15.09 -9.30 3.10
CA GLY A 254 16.54 -9.36 3.00
C GLY A 254 17.22 -8.56 4.10
N GLN A 255 16.72 -7.37 4.41
CA GLN A 255 17.25 -6.55 5.50
C GLN A 255 17.01 -7.14 6.88
N ALA A 256 15.84 -7.73 7.12
CA ALA A 256 15.47 -8.26 8.43
C ALA A 256 16.23 -9.53 8.79
N THR A 257 16.59 -10.37 7.80
CA THR A 257 17.04 -11.74 8.05
C THR A 257 18.27 -12.18 7.26
N ARG A 258 18.76 -11.37 6.32
CA ARG A 258 19.79 -11.73 5.32
C ARG A 258 19.37 -12.86 4.37
N VAL A 259 18.11 -13.28 4.39
CA VAL A 259 17.56 -14.24 3.43
C VAL A 259 17.41 -13.55 2.09
N THR A 260 18.10 -14.05 1.07
CA THR A 260 17.98 -13.54 -0.29
C THR A 260 16.74 -14.13 -0.95
N VAL A 261 15.72 -13.31 -1.17
CA VAL A 261 14.50 -13.73 -1.90
C VAL A 261 14.66 -13.34 -3.36
N ALA A 262 14.58 -14.30 -4.27
CA ALA A 262 14.63 -14.06 -5.71
C ALA A 262 13.28 -13.59 -6.29
N GLY A 263 12.18 -13.95 -5.65
CA GLY A 263 10.84 -13.62 -6.12
C GLY A 263 9.76 -14.35 -5.31
N PHE A 264 8.53 -14.30 -5.83
CA PHE A 264 7.39 -15.00 -5.25
C PHE A 264 6.75 -15.94 -6.27
N ILE A 265 6.54 -17.18 -5.87
CA ILE A 265 5.55 -18.05 -6.50
C ILE A 265 4.18 -17.58 -6.02
N ARG A 266 3.27 -17.38 -6.96
CA ARG A 266 1.86 -17.06 -6.66
C ARG A 266 1.11 -18.37 -6.51
N ASN A 267 0.29 -18.48 -5.47
CA ASN A 267 -0.52 -19.67 -5.24
C ASN A 267 -1.96 -19.29 -4.89
N PHE A 268 -2.83 -20.27 -5.06
CA PHE A 268 -4.26 -20.19 -4.89
C PHE A 268 -4.62 -20.86 -3.57
N PRO A 269 -5.39 -20.19 -2.68
CA PRO A 269 -6.02 -20.88 -1.58
C PRO A 269 -6.85 -22.06 -2.10
N LEU A 270 -6.97 -23.10 -1.28
CA LEU A 270 -7.76 -24.28 -1.62
C LEU A 270 -9.18 -23.86 -2.06
N ASN A 271 -9.65 -24.39 -3.20
CA ASN A 271 -10.96 -24.08 -3.79
C ASN A 271 -11.18 -22.65 -4.30
N GLU A 272 -10.15 -21.80 -4.37
CA GLU A 272 -10.25 -20.45 -4.91
C GLU A 272 -9.61 -20.26 -6.29
N LYS A 273 -10.26 -19.54 -7.20
CA LYS A 273 -9.74 -19.30 -8.57
C LYS A 273 -8.77 -18.13 -8.69
N THR A 274 -8.54 -17.41 -7.60
CA THR A 274 -7.73 -16.19 -7.60
C THR A 274 -6.50 -16.41 -6.76
N ALA A 275 -5.34 -16.04 -7.29
CA ALA A 275 -4.09 -16.12 -6.56
C ALA A 275 -4.11 -15.07 -5.44
N LYS A 276 -3.78 -15.50 -4.23
CA LYS A 276 -3.88 -14.71 -3.00
C LYS A 276 -2.74 -14.97 -2.03
N ILE A 277 -1.91 -15.96 -2.34
CA ILE A 277 -0.81 -16.41 -1.53
C ILE A 277 0.48 -16.11 -2.28
N LEU A 278 1.45 -15.53 -1.58
CA LEU A 278 2.80 -15.33 -2.09
C LEU A 278 3.77 -16.23 -1.33
N ILE A 279 4.46 -17.10 -2.05
CA ILE A 279 5.41 -18.06 -1.51
C ILE A 279 6.81 -17.59 -1.92
N PRO A 280 7.65 -17.13 -0.98
CA PRO A 280 8.98 -16.64 -1.31
C PRO A 280 9.87 -17.77 -1.85
N VAL A 281 10.57 -17.47 -2.94
CA VAL A 281 11.67 -18.31 -3.45
C VAL A 281 12.96 -17.71 -2.94
N VAL A 282 13.67 -18.43 -2.09
CA VAL A 282 14.93 -18.00 -1.48
C VAL A 282 16.12 -18.61 -2.22
N LEU A 283 17.26 -17.93 -2.20
CA LEU A 283 18.50 -18.43 -2.80
C LEU A 283 19.46 -18.92 -1.71
N ASP A 284 19.92 -20.17 -1.86
CA ASP A 284 20.91 -20.81 -1.00
C ASP A 284 22.11 -21.21 -1.85
N ASN A 285 23.25 -20.55 -1.66
CA ASN A 285 24.42 -20.65 -2.53
C ASN A 285 24.12 -20.46 -4.04
N GLY A 286 23.09 -19.67 -4.36
CA GLY A 286 22.64 -19.41 -5.72
C GLY A 286 21.52 -20.34 -6.21
N GLU A 287 21.27 -21.45 -5.50
CA GLU A 287 20.21 -22.40 -5.84
C GLU A 287 18.88 -21.99 -5.20
N PRO A 288 17.78 -21.96 -5.97
CA PRO A 288 16.48 -21.58 -5.47
C PRO A 288 15.85 -22.69 -4.61
N ARG A 289 15.28 -22.32 -3.47
CA ARG A 289 14.47 -23.20 -2.63
C ARG A 289 13.31 -22.46 -1.99
N ILE A 290 12.41 -23.19 -1.34
CA ILE A 290 11.40 -22.59 -0.47
C ILE A 290 12.02 -22.23 0.89
N LEU A 291 11.33 -21.35 1.59
CA LEU A 291 11.69 -20.89 2.92
C LEU A 291 11.64 -22.05 3.94
N ALA A 292 12.69 -22.22 4.73
CA ALA A 292 12.70 -23.18 5.83
C ALA A 292 11.84 -22.71 7.01
N SER A 293 11.39 -23.63 7.86
CA SER A 293 10.54 -23.32 9.02
C SER A 293 11.18 -22.30 9.98
N GLU A 294 12.48 -22.43 10.25
CA GLU A 294 13.22 -21.49 11.11
C GLU A 294 13.34 -20.09 10.49
N GLU A 295 13.48 -20.00 9.16
CA GLU A 295 13.51 -18.72 8.45
C GLU A 295 12.14 -18.05 8.45
N ALA A 296 11.06 -18.83 8.26
CA ALA A 296 9.68 -18.38 8.37
C ALA A 296 9.34 -17.83 9.77
N LEU A 297 9.82 -18.51 10.82
CA LEU A 297 9.69 -18.05 12.20
C LEU A 297 10.42 -16.71 12.41
N LYS A 298 11.70 -16.62 12.01
CA LYS A 298 12.51 -15.40 12.09
C LYS A 298 11.86 -14.23 11.35
N LEU A 299 11.31 -14.49 10.16
CA LEU A 299 10.60 -13.47 9.39
C LEU A 299 9.31 -13.01 10.04
N SER A 300 8.52 -13.94 10.56
CA SER A 300 7.30 -13.60 11.31
C SER A 300 7.62 -12.72 12.53
N TYR A 301 8.72 -12.97 13.24
CA TYR A 301 9.19 -12.07 14.31
C TYR A 301 9.54 -10.66 13.81
N ALA A 302 10.14 -10.51 12.63
CA ALA A 302 10.44 -9.19 12.07
C ALA A 302 9.16 -8.37 11.80
N PHE A 303 8.09 -9.04 11.34
CA PHE A 303 6.78 -8.41 11.17
C PHE A 303 6.06 -8.16 12.51
N ASN A 304 6.47 -8.85 13.60
CA ASN A 304 5.77 -8.91 14.89
C ASN A 304 4.36 -9.51 14.76
N TYR A 305 4.23 -10.50 13.85
CA TYR A 305 3.00 -11.22 13.58
C TYR A 305 3.30 -12.53 12.84
N ALA A 306 2.46 -13.56 12.99
CA ALA A 306 2.59 -14.82 12.27
C ALA A 306 2.21 -14.67 10.78
N VAL A 307 3.09 -14.00 10.02
CA VAL A 307 2.90 -13.68 8.60
C VAL A 307 3.20 -14.87 7.70
N PHE A 308 4.28 -15.60 7.99
CA PHE A 308 4.74 -16.75 7.19
C PHE A 308 4.27 -18.04 7.85
N ASN A 309 3.06 -18.47 7.51
CA ASN A 309 2.45 -19.67 8.08
C ASN A 309 2.74 -20.89 7.20
N ASN A 310 2.69 -22.08 7.79
CA ASN A 310 2.66 -23.31 7.02
C ASN A 310 1.28 -23.44 6.32
N LEU A 311 1.33 -23.47 4.99
CA LEU A 311 0.22 -23.55 4.06
C LEU A 311 0.15 -24.91 3.36
N TYR A 312 0.93 -25.90 3.81
CA TYR A 312 0.76 -27.29 3.42
C TYR A 312 -0.70 -27.69 3.60
N SER A 313 -1.28 -28.35 2.60
CA SER A 313 -2.71 -28.69 2.47
C SER A 313 -3.72 -27.52 2.40
N LYS A 314 -3.27 -26.26 2.33
CA LYS A 314 -4.14 -25.07 2.18
C LYS A 314 -4.04 -24.39 0.81
N VAL A 315 -3.17 -24.90 -0.05
CA VAL A 315 -2.92 -24.40 -1.41
C VAL A 315 -3.36 -25.41 -2.46
N GLN A 316 -3.71 -24.95 -3.67
CA GLN A 316 -4.20 -25.83 -4.74
C GLN A 316 -3.12 -26.66 -5.43
N ALA A 317 -1.91 -26.14 -5.57
CA ALA A 317 -0.84 -26.83 -6.29
C ALA A 317 0.16 -27.47 -5.32
N GLU A 318 0.52 -28.73 -5.59
CA GLU A 318 1.79 -29.28 -5.13
C GLU A 318 2.90 -28.44 -5.76
N LEU A 319 3.69 -27.77 -4.91
CA LEU A 319 4.84 -27.05 -5.41
C LEU A 319 5.90 -28.08 -5.83
N PRO A 320 6.60 -27.89 -6.95
CA PRO A 320 7.66 -28.78 -7.39
C PRO A 320 8.87 -28.82 -6.42
N ILE A 321 8.85 -27.99 -5.37
CA ILE A 321 9.88 -27.87 -4.33
C ILE A 321 9.25 -28.31 -3.00
N CYS A 322 8.74 -29.54 -2.92
CA CYS A 322 8.25 -30.11 -1.67
C CYS A 322 9.35 -30.96 -1.04
N GLY A 323 10.14 -30.37 -0.16
CA GLY A 323 10.79 -31.15 0.90
C GLY A 323 9.82 -31.41 2.06
N ASP A 324 10.14 -32.34 2.94
CA ASP A 324 9.32 -32.76 4.10
C ASP A 324 9.00 -31.65 5.13
N SER A 325 9.38 -30.40 4.88
CA SER A 325 9.42 -29.29 5.84
C SER A 325 8.24 -28.31 5.78
N GLY A 326 7.28 -28.53 4.87
CA GLY A 326 6.06 -27.70 4.70
C GLY A 326 6.25 -26.50 3.77
N ILE A 327 5.16 -25.78 3.51
CA ILE A 327 5.14 -24.66 2.54
C ILE A 327 4.87 -23.35 3.29
N TYR A 328 5.87 -22.48 3.42
CA TYR A 328 5.70 -21.20 4.12
C TYR A 328 5.45 -20.05 3.16
N GLY A 329 4.37 -19.30 3.38
CA GLY A 329 4.00 -18.17 2.52
C GLY A 329 3.15 -17.13 3.24
N ILE A 330 2.92 -16.02 2.54
CA ILE A 330 2.07 -14.92 2.97
C ILE A 330 0.68 -15.13 2.38
N ASP A 331 -0.30 -15.38 3.23
CA ASP A 331 -1.70 -15.53 2.81
C ASP A 331 -2.44 -14.20 2.97
N PHE A 332 -2.60 -13.47 1.85
CA PHE A 332 -3.33 -12.21 1.85
C PHE A 332 -4.85 -12.40 1.91
N SER A 333 -5.38 -13.64 1.85
CA SER A 333 -6.82 -13.86 2.09
C SER A 333 -7.20 -13.52 3.54
N ASN A 334 -6.23 -13.64 4.44
CA ASN A 334 -6.31 -13.21 5.82
C ASN A 334 -6.14 -11.68 5.94
N LYS A 335 -7.12 -11.02 6.55
CA LYS A 335 -7.16 -9.56 6.69
C LYS A 335 -6.07 -9.04 7.62
N GLU A 336 -5.79 -9.75 8.71
CA GLU A 336 -4.79 -9.40 9.70
C GLU A 336 -3.38 -9.50 9.14
N ILE A 337 -3.06 -10.58 8.40
CA ILE A 337 -1.78 -10.74 7.69
C ILE A 337 -1.60 -9.62 6.68
N SER A 338 -2.62 -9.35 5.87
CA SER A 338 -2.58 -8.26 4.88
C SER A 338 -2.33 -6.91 5.56
N HIS A 339 -3.08 -6.61 6.61
CA HIS A 339 -2.92 -5.37 7.36
C HIS A 339 -1.51 -5.25 7.94
N CYS A 340 -0.99 -6.31 8.55
CA CYS A 340 0.36 -6.34 9.11
C CYS A 340 1.42 -6.07 8.03
N VAL A 341 1.41 -6.82 6.93
CA VAL A 341 2.43 -6.71 5.87
C VAL A 341 2.35 -5.33 5.21
N ILE A 342 1.18 -4.91 4.72
CA ILE A 342 1.04 -3.65 3.98
C ILE A 342 1.47 -2.45 4.84
N THR A 343 1.00 -2.38 6.09
CA THR A 343 1.34 -1.25 6.97
C THR A 343 2.81 -1.26 7.36
N LYS A 344 3.40 -2.43 7.59
CA LYS A 344 4.82 -2.56 7.98
C LYS A 344 5.75 -2.12 6.85
N ILE A 345 5.48 -2.55 5.61
CA ILE A 345 6.24 -2.16 4.43
C ILE A 345 6.17 -0.65 4.24
N ILE A 346 4.98 -0.06 4.26
CA ILE A 346 4.82 1.40 4.09
C ILE A 346 5.53 2.16 5.23
N LYS A 347 5.37 1.72 6.48
CA LYS A 347 6.00 2.35 7.65
C LYS A 347 7.53 2.32 7.60
N ASN A 348 8.11 1.26 7.05
CA ASN A 348 9.55 1.10 6.97
C ASN A 348 10.17 1.70 5.70
N SER A 349 9.34 2.19 4.78
CA SER A 349 9.81 2.80 3.54
C SER A 349 10.27 4.25 3.73
N VAL A 350 11.02 4.74 2.75
CA VAL A 350 11.34 6.16 2.53
C VAL A 350 10.69 6.65 1.24
N ILE A 351 10.48 7.97 1.16
CA ILE A 351 10.06 8.64 -0.07
C ILE A 351 11.30 8.92 -0.91
N ASN A 352 11.30 8.49 -2.18
CA ASN A 352 12.40 8.73 -3.10
C ASN A 352 12.18 9.98 -3.99
N LYS A 353 13.18 10.30 -4.83
CA LYS A 353 13.15 11.44 -5.75
C LYS A 353 11.97 11.44 -6.73
N ASP A 354 11.43 10.26 -7.04
CA ASP A 354 10.29 10.08 -7.94
C ASP A 354 8.95 10.18 -7.19
N HIS A 355 8.99 10.51 -5.90
CA HIS A 355 7.86 10.55 -4.98
C HIS A 355 7.18 9.19 -4.77
N GLU A 356 7.94 8.10 -4.94
CA GLU A 356 7.51 6.72 -4.70
C GLU A 356 8.04 6.19 -3.36
N LEU A 357 7.47 5.07 -2.90
CA LEU A 357 8.01 4.34 -1.75
C LEU A 357 9.21 3.49 -2.19
N SER A 358 10.21 3.41 -1.33
CA SER A 358 11.36 2.51 -1.48
C SER A 358 11.84 2.04 -0.11
N ILE A 359 12.51 0.90 -0.02
CA ILE A 359 13.14 0.50 1.24
C ILE A 359 14.57 1.04 1.25
N ASP A 360 14.88 1.88 2.24
CA ASP A 360 16.24 2.38 2.42
C ASP A 360 17.15 1.19 2.81
N PRO A 361 18.18 0.85 2.01
CA PRO A 361 19.09 -0.28 2.26
C PRO A 361 19.80 -0.22 3.62
N GLU A 362 19.92 0.98 4.20
CA GLU A 362 20.64 1.25 5.45
C GLU A 362 19.70 1.43 6.66
N LEU A 363 18.38 1.48 6.44
CA LEU A 363 17.37 1.40 7.51
C LEU A 363 17.37 -0.03 8.07
N ARG A 364 18.37 -0.35 8.91
CA ARG A 364 18.29 -1.52 9.79
C ARG A 364 16.95 -1.44 10.51
N PHE A 365 16.13 -2.47 10.37
CA PHE A 365 14.87 -2.65 11.09
C PHE A 365 15.06 -2.20 12.56
N ARG A 366 14.68 -0.97 12.89
CA ARG A 366 14.82 -0.39 14.24
C ARG A 366 13.85 -1.03 15.24
N ALA A 367 13.18 -2.11 14.86
CA ALA A 367 12.37 -2.94 15.73
C ALA A 367 13.20 -3.92 16.59
N LEU A 368 14.50 -4.12 16.31
CA LEU A 368 15.32 -5.14 16.96
C LEU A 368 15.94 -4.74 18.31
N SER A 369 15.38 -3.77 19.04
CA SER A 369 15.92 -3.38 20.37
C SER A 369 14.89 -3.00 21.44
N ARG A 370 13.59 -3.30 21.24
CA ARG A 370 12.66 -3.35 22.37
C ARG A 370 12.28 -4.79 22.63
N SER A 371 12.96 -5.38 23.61
CA SER A 371 12.50 -6.57 24.31
C SER A 371 11.00 -6.43 24.63
N PRO A 372 10.18 -7.48 24.44
CA PRO A 372 8.80 -7.49 24.90
C PRO A 372 8.85 -7.63 26.42
N SER A 373 8.94 -6.50 27.11
CA SER A 373 8.80 -6.47 28.56
C SER A 373 7.57 -5.62 28.87
N THR A 374 6.50 -6.33 29.27
CA THR A 374 5.33 -5.85 30.05
C THR A 374 3.99 -5.55 29.36
N GLU A 375 3.74 -5.87 28.08
CA GLU A 375 2.40 -5.64 27.48
C GLU A 375 1.64 -6.87 26.97
N LEU A 376 2.13 -8.10 27.20
CA LEU A 376 1.48 -9.35 26.74
C LEU A 376 1.34 -10.42 27.85
N SER A 377 1.05 -10.04 29.09
CA SER A 377 0.75 -11.01 30.16
C SER A 377 -0.72 -11.46 30.22
N GLY A 378 -1.54 -11.19 29.20
CA GLY A 378 -2.99 -11.42 29.24
C GLY A 378 -3.54 -12.47 28.28
N MET A 379 -2.78 -12.92 27.29
CA MET A 379 -3.28 -13.92 26.33
C MET A 379 -2.54 -15.23 26.51
N LYS A 380 -3.25 -16.16 27.16
CA LYS A 380 -2.89 -17.58 27.27
C LYS A 380 -2.80 -18.15 25.86
N LEU A 381 -1.57 -18.29 25.32
CA LEU A 381 -1.33 -19.07 24.12
C LEU A 381 -1.62 -20.54 24.47
N GLU A 382 -2.78 -21.05 24.07
CA GLU A 382 -2.98 -22.49 24.03
C GLU A 382 -2.15 -23.04 22.89
N SER A 383 -1.04 -23.67 23.24
CA SER A 383 -0.21 -24.44 22.32
C SER A 383 -1.00 -25.69 21.90
N PRO A 384 -1.09 -26.03 20.61
CA PRO A 384 -1.64 -27.33 20.22
C PRO A 384 -0.66 -28.41 20.71
N THR A 385 -1.16 -29.32 21.53
CA THR A 385 -0.45 -30.48 22.05
C THR A 385 0.03 -31.36 20.88
N CYS A 386 1.34 -31.44 20.66
CA CYS A 386 1.93 -32.48 19.82
C CYS A 386 1.84 -33.82 20.57
N SER A 387 1.01 -34.73 20.08
CA SER A 387 1.02 -36.13 20.50
C SER A 387 2.32 -36.80 20.03
N GLN A 388 3.21 -37.09 20.97
CA GLN A 388 4.34 -37.98 20.78
C GLN A 388 3.83 -39.40 20.46
N GLY A 389 4.21 -39.92 19.30
CA GLY A 389 4.02 -41.32 18.93
C GLY A 389 5.34 -41.96 18.54
N GLY A 390 5.90 -42.72 19.48
CA GLY A 390 6.68 -43.95 19.27
C GLY A 390 7.83 -43.97 18.27
N VAL A 391 9.06 -43.96 18.81
CA VAL A 391 10.27 -44.50 18.17
C VAL A 391 10.08 -45.98 17.81
N LYS A 392 10.47 -46.39 16.59
CA LYS A 392 10.99 -47.74 16.30
C LYS A 392 11.79 -47.78 14.99
N ASP A 393 13.08 -48.01 15.18
CA ASP A 393 14.08 -48.75 14.38
C ASP A 393 14.21 -48.54 12.85
N SER A 394 15.43 -48.13 12.47
CA SER A 394 15.98 -48.18 11.11
C SER A 394 16.17 -49.61 10.59
N PRO A 395 16.36 -49.78 9.27
CA PRO A 395 17.71 -50.18 8.86
C PRO A 395 18.27 -49.39 7.67
N ARG A 396 19.61 -49.36 7.62
CA ARG A 396 20.50 -48.80 6.59
C ARG A 396 20.44 -49.61 5.28
N GLN A 397 20.47 -48.88 4.16
CA GLN A 397 21.19 -49.12 2.89
C GLN A 397 20.87 -47.88 2.02
N GLY A 398 21.75 -47.13 1.35
CA GLY A 398 23.09 -47.38 0.87
C GLY A 398 23.06 -47.49 -0.66
N SER A 399 23.07 -46.37 -1.40
CA SER A 399 23.74 -46.22 -2.72
C SER A 399 23.34 -44.93 -3.46
N GLU A 400 24.37 -44.21 -3.87
CA GLU A 400 24.55 -43.53 -5.16
C GLU A 400 23.87 -42.19 -5.46
N LYS A 401 24.75 -41.25 -5.86
CA LYS A 401 24.49 -39.93 -6.40
C LYS A 401 23.78 -40.02 -7.75
N GLU A 402 22.70 -39.26 -7.91
CA GLU A 402 22.35 -38.61 -9.17
C GLU A 402 22.31 -37.09 -8.94
N GLU A 403 23.50 -36.49 -8.88
CA GLU A 403 23.64 -35.04 -9.12
C GLU A 403 23.59 -34.83 -10.63
N GLY A 404 22.53 -34.23 -11.17
CA GLY A 404 22.54 -33.87 -12.59
C GLY A 404 21.31 -33.19 -13.17
N GLU A 405 20.08 -33.61 -12.84
CA GLU A 405 18.90 -33.16 -13.60
C GLU A 405 17.95 -32.22 -12.86
N GLU A 406 17.88 -32.25 -11.52
CA GLU A 406 16.99 -31.36 -10.75
C GLU A 406 17.44 -29.89 -10.78
N GLY A 407 18.75 -29.62 -10.69
CA GLY A 407 19.31 -28.26 -10.77
C GLY A 407 19.05 -27.58 -12.11
N LEU A 408 19.01 -28.35 -13.22
CA LEU A 408 18.75 -27.82 -14.56
C LEU A 408 17.27 -27.47 -14.79
N ARG A 409 16.33 -28.21 -14.19
CA ARG A 409 14.90 -27.85 -14.20
C ARG A 409 14.63 -26.59 -13.37
N LEU A 410 15.32 -26.43 -12.25
CA LEU A 410 15.28 -25.25 -11.38
C LEU A 410 15.84 -24.00 -12.05
N LEU A 411 16.99 -24.10 -12.70
CA LEU A 411 17.60 -23.01 -13.48
C LEU A 411 16.70 -22.58 -14.64
N ASN A 412 16.04 -23.52 -15.33
CA ASN A 412 15.09 -23.18 -16.39
C ASN A 412 13.80 -22.53 -15.86
N TYR A 413 13.29 -22.94 -14.70
CA TYR A 413 12.15 -22.29 -14.03
C TYR A 413 12.52 -20.89 -13.51
N VAL A 414 13.70 -20.71 -12.92
CA VAL A 414 14.18 -19.40 -12.43
C VAL A 414 14.60 -18.47 -13.57
N ASN A 415 15.14 -19.00 -14.67
CA ASN A 415 15.39 -18.21 -15.88
C ASN A 415 14.08 -17.81 -16.56
N SER A 416 13.03 -18.64 -16.50
CA SER A 416 11.65 -18.26 -16.85
C SER A 416 11.08 -17.16 -15.93
N VAL A 417 11.48 -17.12 -14.65
CA VAL A 417 11.07 -16.08 -13.69
C VAL A 417 11.92 -14.79 -13.82
N ARG A 418 13.16 -14.89 -14.28
CA ARG A 418 14.07 -13.75 -14.53
C ARG A 418 13.89 -13.11 -15.92
N THR A 419 13.35 -13.84 -16.91
CA THR A 419 13.17 -13.35 -18.28
C THR A 419 11.78 -13.74 -18.80
N SER A 420 10.95 -12.75 -19.14
CA SER A 420 9.58 -12.83 -19.72
C SER A 420 8.44 -13.17 -18.73
N ASP A 421 7.31 -12.46 -18.64
CA ASP A 421 6.45 -11.85 -19.68
C ASP A 421 6.03 -12.85 -20.78
N ARG A 422 5.43 -14.01 -20.43
CA ARG A 422 4.43 -14.76 -21.25
C ARG A 422 3.87 -16.01 -20.53
N PRO A 423 2.66 -16.47 -20.90
CA PRO A 423 1.87 -17.43 -20.13
C PRO A 423 2.33 -18.88 -20.33
N LEU A 424 2.33 -19.67 -19.25
CA LEU A 424 2.33 -21.14 -19.32
C LEU A 424 0.93 -21.62 -19.71
N THR A 425 0.61 -21.55 -20.99
CA THR A 425 -0.40 -22.41 -21.62
C THR A 425 0.34 -23.37 -22.52
N ASP A 426 0.34 -24.64 -22.10
CA ASP A 426 0.82 -25.87 -22.76
C ASP A 426 1.95 -26.60 -22.01
N LEU A 427 1.56 -27.29 -20.94
CA LEU A 427 2.07 -28.65 -20.74
C LEU A 427 0.89 -29.61 -20.94
N SER A 428 0.81 -30.14 -22.16
CA SER A 428 -0.02 -31.29 -22.47
C SER A 428 0.49 -32.51 -21.71
N TYR A 429 -0.45 -33.30 -21.22
CA TYR A 429 -0.26 -34.55 -20.50
C TYR A 429 0.68 -35.50 -21.26
N ALA A 430 1.88 -35.74 -20.71
CA ALA A 430 2.68 -36.90 -21.06
C ALA A 430 2.26 -38.06 -20.13
N THR A 431 1.21 -38.77 -20.53
CA THR A 431 0.81 -40.04 -19.92
C THR A 431 1.80 -41.12 -20.38
N THR A 432 2.78 -41.48 -19.56
CA THR A 432 3.49 -42.76 -19.72
C THR A 432 2.57 -43.88 -19.26
N SER A 433 1.81 -44.49 -20.20
CA SER A 433 1.15 -45.78 -19.95
C SER A 433 2.00 -46.92 -20.51
N CYS A 434 2.43 -47.82 -19.64
CA CYS A 434 2.89 -49.15 -20.02
C CYS A 434 1.81 -49.87 -20.86
N GLY A 435 2.26 -50.60 -21.89
CA GLY A 435 1.40 -51.09 -22.96
C GLY A 435 0.50 -52.28 -22.62
N VAL A 436 -0.41 -52.56 -23.56
CA VAL A 436 -0.70 -53.84 -24.26
C VAL A 436 -1.97 -53.63 -25.12
N PRO A 437 -2.12 -54.30 -26.29
CA PRO A 437 -2.72 -53.72 -27.49
C PRO A 437 -4.15 -54.18 -27.79
N GLY A 438 -4.88 -53.44 -28.63
CA GLY A 438 -6.03 -53.99 -29.33
C GLY A 438 -6.97 -52.99 -30.03
N ILE A 439 -6.94 -53.04 -31.37
CA ILE A 439 -8.10 -52.93 -32.29
C ILE A 439 -8.71 -51.53 -32.54
N SER A 440 -8.23 -50.90 -33.63
CA SER A 440 -8.98 -50.43 -34.81
C SER A 440 -10.41 -49.89 -34.67
N ARG A 441 -10.62 -48.59 -34.97
CA ARG A 441 -11.34 -48.08 -36.17
C ARG A 441 -11.82 -46.63 -36.04
N ASP A 442 -11.48 -45.86 -37.08
CA ASP A 442 -12.32 -44.92 -37.86
C ASP A 442 -12.98 -43.68 -37.23
N LEU A 443 -12.35 -42.55 -37.57
CA LEU A 443 -12.86 -41.26 -38.07
C LEU A 443 -14.37 -41.17 -38.45
N SER A 444 -15.03 -40.11 -37.97
CA SER A 444 -15.81 -39.09 -38.74
C SER A 444 -16.65 -38.26 -37.76
N ALA A 445 -16.42 -36.95 -37.62
CA ALA A 445 -16.95 -35.85 -38.45
C ALA A 445 -18.48 -35.74 -38.41
N GLY A 446 -19.00 -34.62 -37.89
CA GLY A 446 -20.43 -34.31 -37.98
C GLY A 446 -20.83 -33.12 -37.12
N GLU A 447 -20.94 -31.96 -37.78
CA GLU A 447 -21.50 -30.70 -37.28
C GLU A 447 -22.94 -30.84 -36.74
N GLY A 448 -23.34 -29.94 -35.84
CA GLY A 448 -24.73 -29.84 -35.39
C GLY A 448 -25.00 -28.63 -34.51
N THR A 449 -25.51 -27.57 -35.14
CA THR A 449 -25.87 -26.26 -34.58
C THR A 449 -27.20 -26.28 -33.81
N LEU A 450 -27.33 -25.32 -32.86
CA LEU A 450 -28.56 -24.68 -32.34
C LEU A 450 -29.53 -25.51 -31.47
N THR A 451 -29.77 -25.07 -30.22
CA THR A 451 -30.97 -24.28 -29.85
C THR A 451 -31.08 -24.08 -28.33
N GLU A 452 -31.58 -22.90 -27.96
CA GLU A 452 -31.97 -22.50 -26.60
C GLU A 452 -33.09 -23.38 -26.02
N ALA A 453 -33.00 -23.69 -24.73
CA ALA A 453 -34.14 -24.10 -23.93
C ALA A 453 -34.09 -23.40 -22.57
N ASN A 454 -35.09 -22.55 -22.33
CA ASN A 454 -35.42 -21.94 -21.05
C ASN A 454 -35.89 -23.00 -20.04
N ILE A 455 -35.33 -23.00 -18.82
CA ILE A 455 -36.02 -23.45 -17.60
C ILE A 455 -35.71 -22.46 -16.48
N PRO A 456 -36.72 -21.91 -15.78
CA PRO A 456 -36.54 -20.99 -14.68
C PRO A 456 -36.41 -21.71 -13.33
N ASP A 457 -35.69 -21.01 -12.45
CA ASP A 457 -35.88 -20.88 -11.01
C ASP A 457 -35.14 -21.78 -9.99
N GLN A 458 -34.65 -21.04 -9.00
CA GLN A 458 -34.24 -21.40 -7.65
C GLN A 458 -32.99 -22.26 -7.44
N LYS A 459 -31.89 -21.56 -7.11
CA LYS A 459 -31.10 -21.88 -5.91
C LYS A 459 -30.42 -20.63 -5.35
N ARG A 460 -30.72 -20.34 -4.08
CA ARG A 460 -29.95 -19.47 -3.20
C ARG A 460 -28.46 -19.82 -3.34
N SER A 461 -27.68 -18.87 -3.82
CA SER A 461 -26.22 -18.88 -3.71
C SER A 461 -25.82 -17.51 -3.20
N SER A 462 -25.15 -17.50 -2.06
CA SER A 462 -24.46 -16.36 -1.47
C SER A 462 -23.44 -15.83 -2.45
N SER A 463 -23.86 -14.90 -3.31
CA SER A 463 -23.00 -14.22 -4.26
C SER A 463 -22.18 -13.17 -3.50
N ILE A 464 -20.88 -13.43 -3.43
CA ILE A 464 -19.85 -12.45 -3.09
C ILE A 464 -20.09 -11.21 -3.98
N PRO A 465 -20.19 -9.99 -3.42
CA PRO A 465 -20.41 -8.81 -4.23
C PRO A 465 -19.27 -8.61 -5.22
N SER A 466 -19.67 -8.46 -6.48
CA SER A 466 -18.84 -8.11 -7.63
C SER A 466 -17.72 -7.11 -7.30
N LEU A 467 -16.49 -7.47 -7.70
CA LEU A 467 -15.26 -6.68 -7.72
C LEU A 467 -15.33 -5.41 -8.60
N ARG A 468 -16.50 -4.98 -9.10
CA ARG A 468 -16.66 -3.86 -10.04
C ARG A 468 -16.16 -2.50 -9.56
N ALA A 469 -15.95 -2.30 -8.25
CA ALA A 469 -15.30 -1.09 -7.73
C ALA A 469 -13.78 -1.03 -8.04
N TRP A 470 -13.23 -2.14 -8.54
CA TRP A 470 -11.82 -2.36 -8.91
C TRP A 470 -11.71 -2.86 -10.35
N ASP A 471 -12.75 -2.62 -11.17
CA ASP A 471 -12.58 -2.68 -12.62
C ASP A 471 -11.44 -1.73 -12.98
N SER A 472 -10.64 -2.19 -13.93
CA SER A 472 -9.31 -1.74 -14.31
C SER A 472 -9.17 -0.24 -14.61
N SER A 473 -10.21 0.58 -14.51
CA SER A 473 -10.20 2.02 -14.77
C SER A 473 -9.55 2.88 -13.68
N THR A 474 -9.49 2.43 -12.41
CA THR A 474 -8.71 3.13 -11.35
C THR A 474 -7.20 2.84 -11.42
N PHE A 475 -6.80 1.79 -12.16
CA PHE A 475 -5.38 1.48 -12.42
C PHE A 475 -4.91 1.80 -13.85
N LEU A 476 -5.82 1.84 -14.85
CA LEU A 476 -5.46 2.00 -16.27
C LEU A 476 -5.78 3.35 -16.90
N ASN A 477 -6.15 4.39 -16.15
CA ASN A 477 -6.20 5.75 -16.70
C ASN A 477 -5.44 6.75 -15.82
N SER A 478 -4.12 6.75 -16.01
CA SER A 478 -3.34 7.98 -16.12
C SER A 478 -2.01 7.65 -16.81
N GLU A 479 -2.08 7.38 -18.11
CA GLU A 479 -1.00 7.83 -19.00
C GLU A 479 -0.95 9.35 -18.94
N ASP A 480 -0.35 9.85 -17.86
CA ASP A 480 -0.04 11.27 -17.64
C ASP A 480 1.14 11.43 -16.65
N SER A 481 1.90 10.34 -16.48
CA SER A 481 3.24 10.33 -15.88
C SER A 481 4.32 10.37 -16.97
N LEU A 482 4.08 11.12 -18.04
CA LEU A 482 5.14 11.53 -18.96
C LEU A 482 5.58 12.95 -18.58
N LYS A 483 6.78 13.02 -18.02
CA LYS A 483 7.68 14.18 -17.97
C LYS A 483 7.23 15.36 -17.07
N ASP A 484 7.52 15.25 -15.78
CA ASP A 484 7.94 16.41 -14.97
C ASP A 484 9.44 16.73 -15.26
N THR A 485 9.83 16.79 -16.55
CA THR A 485 11.07 17.47 -16.96
C THR A 485 10.69 18.90 -17.33
N GLU A 486 10.69 19.79 -16.34
CA GLU A 486 10.78 21.22 -16.62
C GLU A 486 12.10 21.46 -17.36
N ASN A 487 12.01 22.09 -18.53
CA ASN A 487 13.09 22.43 -19.44
C ASN A 487 14.31 23.00 -18.70
N ILE A 488 15.44 22.31 -18.82
CA ILE A 488 16.77 22.85 -18.54
C ILE A 488 17.18 23.64 -19.79
N CYS A 489 16.98 24.96 -19.78
CA CYS A 489 17.79 25.83 -20.62
C CYS A 489 19.12 26.05 -19.89
N ASN A 490 20.15 25.34 -20.37
CA ASN A 490 21.53 25.69 -20.14
C ASN A 490 21.82 26.97 -20.93
N GLU A 491 21.96 28.10 -20.25
CA GLU A 491 22.83 29.18 -20.72
C GLU A 491 23.87 29.44 -19.62
N GLU A 492 25.11 29.09 -19.93
CA GLU A 492 26.30 29.49 -19.18
C GLU A 492 26.41 31.01 -19.12
N PRO A 493 26.76 31.63 -17.99
CA PRO A 493 27.26 32.99 -18.00
C PRO A 493 28.74 32.97 -18.36
N GLU A 494 29.09 33.44 -19.56
CA GLU A 494 30.45 33.82 -19.91
C GLU A 494 31.00 34.80 -18.86
N LYS A 495 32.15 34.46 -18.28
CA LYS A 495 32.98 35.38 -17.51
C LYS A 495 34.06 35.96 -18.41
N GLN A 496 34.11 37.29 -18.47
CA GLN A 496 35.27 38.22 -18.54
C GLN A 496 34.80 39.47 -19.30
N GLN A 497 35.06 40.72 -18.89
CA GLN A 497 36.33 41.26 -18.44
C GLN A 497 36.13 42.63 -17.75
N VAL A 498 36.98 42.91 -16.77
CA VAL A 498 37.15 44.23 -16.13
C VAL A 498 38.12 45.07 -16.95
N ARG A 499 37.75 46.32 -17.28
CA ARG A 499 38.56 47.55 -17.43
C ARG A 499 37.56 48.72 -17.38
N GLY A 500 37.73 49.85 -16.72
CA GLY A 500 38.86 50.46 -16.04
C GLY A 500 38.71 51.98 -16.18
N CYS A 501 38.72 52.69 -15.05
CA CYS A 501 39.02 54.13 -14.89
C CYS A 501 37.93 55.21 -15.13
N PRO A 502 38.10 56.39 -14.48
CA PRO A 502 37.04 57.06 -13.70
C PRO A 502 36.74 58.48 -14.22
N GLU A 503 35.74 59.17 -13.63
CA GLU A 503 35.93 60.55 -13.13
C GLU A 503 34.65 61.16 -12.53
N THR A 504 34.82 61.69 -11.31
CA THR A 504 34.26 62.91 -10.70
C THR A 504 32.98 63.53 -11.28
N SER A 505 31.97 63.75 -10.41
CA SER A 505 31.77 65.06 -9.75
C SER A 505 30.45 65.15 -8.96
N LYS A 506 30.60 65.55 -7.70
CA LYS A 506 29.79 66.48 -6.89
C LYS A 506 28.29 66.62 -7.26
N PHE A 507 27.40 66.34 -6.30
CA PHE A 507 26.62 67.39 -5.62
C PHE A 507 26.09 66.93 -4.26
N LYS A 508 26.25 67.82 -3.27
CA LYS A 508 25.78 67.76 -1.89
C LYS A 508 24.26 67.98 -1.83
N HIS A 509 23.54 67.25 -0.98
CA HIS A 509 22.94 67.78 0.27
C HIS A 509 21.97 66.78 0.93
N ILE A 510 22.27 66.41 2.16
CA ILE A 510 21.34 66.08 3.26
C ILE A 510 21.08 67.45 3.98
N PRO A 511 20.01 67.74 4.77
CA PRO A 511 19.29 66.79 5.61
C PRO A 511 17.82 67.03 6.01
N SER A 512 17.29 65.99 6.68
CA SER A 512 16.49 65.99 7.92
C SER A 512 14.98 66.27 7.96
N LEU A 513 14.31 65.36 8.70
CA LEU A 513 13.25 65.56 9.70
C LEU A 513 11.87 66.03 9.22
N THR A 514 10.90 65.12 9.15
CA THR A 514 9.84 64.92 10.18
C THR A 514 9.10 63.62 9.94
#